data_AF-A0A7C7QG50-F1
#
_entry.id   AF-A0A7C7QG50-F1
#
_cell.length_a   1.000
_cell.length_b   1.000
_cell.length_c   1.000
_cell.angle_alpha   90.00
_cell.angle_beta   90.00
_cell.angle_gamma   90.00
#
_symmetry.space_group_name_H-M   'P 1'
#
loop_
_entity.id
_entity.type
_entity.pdbx_description
1 polymer ?
#
loop_
_entity_poly.entity_id
_entity_poly.type
_entity_poly.pdbx_seq_one_letter_code
_entity_poly.pdbx_strand_id
1 'polypeptide(L)'
;MNVRILAPSTPAQFRRYYRLRWQVLRQPWNQPPGSERDTHDEGAVHAMAVDNHHVLVGVGGLHRLDARTGQIRYLAVAQAR
;
A
#
# COMPACT_ATOMS: atom_id res chain seq x y z
N MET A 1 17.67 3.95 -10.43
CA MET A 1 16.83 3.02 -9.66
C MET A 1 15.60 2.72 -10.51
N ASN A 2 15.40 1.48 -10.96
CA ASN A 2 14.19 1.10 -11.67
C ASN A 2 13.16 0.58 -10.68
N VAL A 3 11.90 0.96 -10.88
CA VAL A 3 10.78 0.57 -10.03
C VAL A 3 9.75 -0.14 -10.90
N ARG A 4 9.22 -1.26 -10.39
CA ARG A 4 8.12 -1.99 -11.01
C ARG A 4 6.90 -1.92 -10.12
N ILE A 5 5.73 -1.70 -10.73
CA ILE A 5 4.44 -1.75 -10.04
C ILE A 5 3.82 -3.12 -10.27
N LEU A 6 3.40 -3.77 -9.20
CA LEU A 6 2.72 -5.06 -9.22
C LEU A 6 1.60 -5.09 -8.17
N ALA A 7 0.67 -6.02 -8.32
CA ALA A 7 -0.28 -6.33 -7.25
C ALA A 7 0.37 -7.30 -6.23
N PRO A 8 0.18 -7.10 -4.93
CA PRO A 8 0.54 -8.12 -3.94
C PRO A 8 -0.32 -9.38 -4.16
N SER A 9 0.32 -10.54 -4.20
CA SER A 9 -0.30 -11.83 -4.47
C SER A 9 -0.09 -12.86 -3.37
N THR A 10 0.85 -12.63 -2.44
CA THR A 10 1.13 -13.56 -1.33
C THR A 10 0.82 -12.93 0.03
N PRO A 11 0.52 -13.73 1.07
CA PRO A 11 0.35 -13.22 2.43
C PRO A 11 1.56 -12.42 2.94
N ALA A 12 2.78 -12.80 2.54
CA ALA A 12 3.99 -12.08 2.90
C ALA A 12 4.07 -10.69 2.25
N GLN A 13 3.65 -10.57 0.98
CA GLN A 13 3.58 -9.28 0.30
C GLN A 13 2.51 -8.39 0.91
N PHE A 14 1.32 -8.91 1.22
CA PHE A 14 0.28 -8.17 1.92
C PHE A 14 0.73 -7.70 3.31
N ARG A 15 1.44 -8.53 4.09
CA ARG A 15 2.00 -8.10 5.38
C ARG A 15 2.96 -6.92 5.22
N ARG A 16 3.87 -6.96 4.23
CA ARG A 16 4.80 -5.84 3.95
C ARG A 16 4.05 -4.58 3.47
N TYR A 17 3.04 -4.78 2.63
CA TYR A 17 2.19 -3.73 2.09
C TYR A 17 1.46 -2.95 3.20
N TYR A 18 0.73 -3.65 4.07
CA TYR A 18 0.04 -3.03 5.19
C TYR A 18 1.02 -2.45 6.21
N ARG A 19 2.14 -3.14 6.48
CA ARG A 19 3.17 -2.59 7.37
C ARG A 19 3.68 -1.24 6.88
N LEU A 20 3.95 -1.07 5.59
CA LEU A 20 4.41 0.22 5.05
C LEU A 20 3.32 1.31 5.16
N ARG A 21 2.06 0.98 4.84
CA ARG A 21 0.94 1.92 5.04
C ARG A 21 0.86 2.37 6.50
N TRP A 22 0.94 1.46 7.46
CA TRP A 22 0.92 1.80 8.89
C TRP A 22 2.10 2.70 9.25
N GLN A 23 3.33 2.32 8.88
CA GLN A 23 4.53 3.09 9.21
C GLN A 23 4.47 4.53 8.71
N VAL A 24 3.92 4.76 7.52
CA VAL A 24 3.89 6.09 6.90
C VAL A 24 2.66 6.89 7.29
N LEU A 25 1.48 6.27 7.35
CA LEU A 25 0.20 6.97 7.48
C LEU A 25 -0.39 6.97 8.88
N ARG A 26 0.04 6.05 9.75
CA ARG A 26 -0.59 5.78 11.05
C ARG A 26 0.37 6.00 12.21
N GLN A 27 1.59 5.49 12.10
CA GLN A 27 2.61 5.60 13.14
C GLN A 27 2.92 7.06 13.54
N PRO A 28 3.09 8.03 12.61
CA PRO A 28 3.36 9.43 12.99
C PRO A 28 2.23 10.07 13.80
N TRP A 29 1.03 9.52 13.69
CA TRP A 29 -0.17 9.96 14.41
C TRP A 29 -0.48 9.11 15.64
N ASN A 30 0.47 8.26 16.06
CA ASN A 30 0.35 7.36 17.21
C ASN A 30 -0.85 6.39 17.11
N GLN A 31 -1.25 6.00 15.90
CA GLN A 31 -2.34 5.05 15.68
C GLN A 31 -1.84 3.58 15.73
N PRO A 32 -2.65 2.64 16.25
CA PRO A 32 -2.22 1.26 16.46
C PRO A 32 -2.03 0.50 15.14
N PRO A 33 -1.14 -0.51 15.09
CA PRO A 33 -1.10 -1.48 13.99
C PRO A 33 -2.47 -2.12 13.76
N GLY A 34 -2.85 -2.29 12.50
CA GLY A 34 -4.19 -2.71 12.08
C GLY A 34 -5.08 -1.56 11.61
N SER A 35 -4.84 -0.33 12.06
CA SER A 35 -5.60 0.87 11.65
C SER A 35 -5.30 1.34 10.20
N GLU A 36 -4.29 0.79 9.55
CA GLU A 36 -3.98 1.02 8.14
C GLU A 36 -4.97 0.34 7.17
N ARG A 37 -5.87 -0.49 7.71
CA ARG A 37 -6.89 -1.23 6.98
C ARG A 37 -8.28 -0.69 7.29
N ASP A 38 -9.17 -0.72 6.32
CA ASP A 38 -10.60 -0.49 6.51
C ASP A 38 -11.47 -1.55 5.81
N THR A 39 -12.79 -1.42 5.90
CA THR A 39 -13.76 -2.33 5.29
C THR A 39 -13.75 -2.31 3.76
N HIS A 40 -13.16 -1.30 3.13
CA HIS A 40 -13.09 -1.14 1.68
C HIS A 40 -11.80 -1.73 1.09
N ASP A 41 -10.84 -2.14 1.92
CA ASP A 41 -9.59 -2.72 1.44
C ASP A 41 -9.80 -4.05 0.70
N GLU A 42 -10.75 -4.88 1.10
CA GLU A 42 -10.97 -6.19 0.44
C GLU A 42 -11.39 -6.07 -1.04
N GLY A 43 -12.07 -4.97 -1.40
CA GLY A 43 -12.50 -4.69 -2.78
C GLY A 43 -11.55 -3.78 -3.56
N ALA A 44 -10.45 -3.33 -2.96
CA ALA A 44 -9.53 -2.38 -3.57
C ALA A 44 -8.56 -3.06 -4.55
N VAL A 45 -8.17 -2.32 -5.60
CA VAL A 45 -7.02 -2.71 -6.41
C VAL A 45 -5.76 -2.27 -5.67
N HIS A 46 -5.02 -3.23 -5.12
CA HIS A 46 -3.76 -2.96 -4.42
C HIS A 46 -2.58 -2.88 -5.40
N ALA A 47 -1.74 -1.86 -5.23
CA ALA A 47 -0.51 -1.68 -6.00
C ALA A 47 0.69 -1.53 -5.05
N MET A 48 1.73 -2.33 -5.28
CA MET A 48 3.02 -2.22 -4.60
C MET A 48 4.12 -1.90 -5.62
N ALA A 49 5.00 -0.98 -5.25
CA ALA A 49 6.17 -0.58 -6.01
C ALA A 49 7.41 -1.26 -5.42
N VAL A 50 8.15 -2.01 -6.23
CA VAL A 50 9.40 -2.68 -5.83
C VAL A 50 10.55 -2.26 -6.71
N ASP A 51 11.75 -2.19 -6.12
CA ASP A 51 12.98 -1.96 -6.87
C ASP A 51 13.53 -3.24 -7.54
N ASN A 52 14.71 -3.13 -8.15
CA ASN A 52 15.41 -4.24 -8.80
C ASN A 52 15.83 -5.36 -7.83
N HIS A 53 15.90 -5.08 -6.53
CA HIS A 53 16.25 -6.05 -5.48
C HIS A 53 15.00 -6.64 -4.80
N HIS A 54 13.81 -6.40 -5.36
CA HIS A 54 12.52 -6.79 -4.78
C HIS A 54 12.25 -6.16 -3.41
N VAL A 55 12.88 -5.02 -3.12
CA VAL A 55 12.61 -4.22 -1.93
C VAL A 55 11.36 -3.38 -2.18
N LEU A 56 10.42 -3.41 -1.24
CA LEU A 56 9.22 -2.59 -1.28
C LEU A 56 9.59 -1.12 -1.05
N VAL A 57 9.31 -0.26 -2.03
CA VAL A 57 9.62 1.18 -1.99
C VAL A 57 8.37 2.05 -1.93
N GLY A 58 7.19 1.51 -2.22
CA GLY A 58 5.94 2.24 -2.11
C GLY A 58 4.70 1.37 -2.27
N VAL A 59 3.57 1.90 -1.85
CA VAL A 59 2.25 1.26 -1.93
C VAL A 59 1.15 2.27 -2.21
N GLY A 60 0.04 1.78 -2.77
CA GLY A 60 -1.19 2.54 -2.94
C GLY A 60 -2.37 1.60 -3.20
N GLY A 61 -3.59 2.12 -3.09
CA GLY A 61 -4.81 1.42 -3.44
C GLY A 61 -5.70 2.27 -4.34
N LEU A 62 -6.37 1.64 -5.31
CA LEU A 62 -7.45 2.24 -6.07
C LEU A 62 -8.78 1.62 -5.63
N HIS A 63 -9.65 2.45 -5.08
CA HIS A 63 -11.01 2.06 -4.70
C HIS A 63 -11.96 2.54 -5.80
N ARG A 64 -12.77 1.64 -6.37
CA ARG A 64 -13.77 2.05 -7.37
C ARG A 64 -14.92 2.76 -6.65
N LEU A 65 -15.31 3.91 -7.18
CA LEU A 65 -16.50 4.63 -6.72
C LEU A 65 -17.70 4.28 -7.60
N ASP A 66 -17.46 4.12 -8.90
CA ASP A 66 -18.44 3.67 -9.89
C ASP A 66 -17.72 2.96 -11.06
N ALA A 67 -18.43 2.71 -12.17
CA ALA A 67 -17.90 2.00 -13.33
C ALA A 67 -16.78 2.74 -14.08
N ARG A 68 -16.67 4.07 -13.93
CA ARG A 68 -15.74 4.94 -14.66
C ARG A 68 -14.82 5.73 -13.73
N THR A 69 -15.13 5.81 -12.44
CA THR A 69 -14.41 6.62 -11.46
C THR A 69 -13.82 5.75 -10.35
N GLY A 70 -12.59 6.05 -9.97
CA GLY A 70 -11.95 5.47 -8.79
C GLY A 70 -11.18 6.51 -8.00
N GLN A 71 -11.02 6.25 -6.70
CA GLN A 71 -10.26 7.07 -5.78
C GLN A 71 -8.93 6.39 -5.44
N ILE A 72 -7.83 7.12 -5.61
CA ILE A 72 -6.53 6.70 -5.11
C ILE A 72 -6.48 6.99 -3.60
N ARG A 73 -6.15 5.97 -2.81
CA ARG A 73 -6.07 6.04 -1.36
C ARG A 73 -4.82 5.32 -0.86
N TYR A 74 -4.46 5.60 0.39
CA TYR A 74 -3.40 4.89 1.11
C TYR A 74 -2.04 4.86 0.40
N LEU A 75 -1.69 5.97 -0.27
CA LEU A 75 -0.37 6.16 -0.88
C LEU A 75 0.68 6.32 0.23
N ALA A 76 1.66 5.43 0.23
CA ALA A 76 2.79 5.50 1.16
C ALA A 76 4.08 5.16 0.42
N VAL A 77 5.10 6.00 0.59
CA VAL A 77 6.45 5.81 0.02
C VAL A 77 7.40 5.55 1.16
N ALA A 78 8.23 4.51 1.04
CA ALA A 78 9.26 4.22 2.03
C ALA A 78 10.25 5.40 2.08
N GLN A 79 10.65 5.82 3.27
CA GLN A 79 11.71 6.83 3.37
C GLN A 79 13.00 6.29 2.74
N ALA A 80 13.71 7.17 2.03
CA ALA A 80 15.04 6.87 1.54
C ALA A 80 15.94 6.53 2.74
N ARG A 81 16.72 5.47 2.58
CA ARG A 81 17.85 5.19 3.47
C ARG A 81 19.04 6.03 3.06
#